data_AF-W9AR71-F1
#
_entry.id   AF-W9AR71-F1
#
_cell.length_a   1.000
_cell.length_b   1.000
_cell.length_c   1.000
_cell.angle_alpha   90.00
_cell.angle_beta   90.00
_cell.angle_gamma   90.00
#
_symmetry.space_group_name_H-M   'P 1'
#
loop_
_entity.id
_entity.type
_entity.pdbx_description
1 polymer ?
#
loop_
_entity_poly.entity_id
_entity_poly.type
_entity_poly.pdbx_seq_one_letter_code
_entity_poly.pdbx_strand_id
1 'polypeptide(L)' 'MTSSTLGLVAGLLLGVAAAAGGLWGFLIALLLGAAGYLLGAHRDGELDLSALLRGRGRD' A
#
# COMPACT_ATOMS: atom_id res chain seq x y z
N MET A 1 1.46 -14.14 1.95
CA MET A 1 0.92 -13.28 3.01
C MET A 1 -0.56 -13.06 2.73
N THR A 2 -1.44 -13.12 3.74
CA THR A 2 -2.88 -12.91 3.49
C THR A 2 -3.14 -11.42 3.23
N SER A 3 -4.17 -11.10 2.44
CA SER A 3 -4.59 -9.71 2.17
C SER A 3 -4.80 -8.93 3.47
N SER A 4 -5.33 -9.59 4.50
CA SER A 4 -5.52 -9.04 5.84
C SER A 4 -4.20 -8.66 6.53
N THR A 5 -3.15 -9.48 6.42
CA THR A 5 -1.82 -9.12 6.96
C THR A 5 -1.22 -7.93 6.24
N LEU A 6 -1.43 -7.83 4.92
CA LEU A 6 -0.93 -6.72 4.10
C LEU A 6 -1.63 -5.41 4.50
N GLY A 7 -2.96 -5.45 4.69
CA GLY A 7 -3.73 -4.33 5.21
C GLY A 7 -3.32 -3.91 6.63
N LEU A 8 -3.04 -4.87 7.51
CA LEU A 8 -2.56 -4.60 8.87
C LEU A 8 -1.21 -3.87 8.85
N VAL A 9 -0.25 -4.37 8.07
CA VAL A 9 1.08 -3.76 7.97
C VAL A 9 0.99 -2.35 7.37
N ALA A 10 0.20 -2.18 6.30
CA ALA A 10 -0.02 -0.86 5.70
C ALA A 10 -0.63 0.13 6.72
N GLY A 11 -1.66 -0.29 7.45
CA GLY A 11 -2.30 0.53 8.47
C GLY A 11 -1.38 0.90 9.63
N LEU A 12 -0.56 -0.03 10.12
CA LEU A 12 0.44 0.23 11.17
C LEU A 12 1.45 1.29 10.72
N LEU A 13 1.96 1.16 9.49
CA LEU A 13 2.92 2.13 8.93
C LEU A 13 2.30 3.52 8.78
N LEU A 14 1.05 3.61 8.30
CA LEU A 14 0.32 4.89 8.23
C LEU A 14 0.12 5.50 9.62
N GLY A 15 -0.23 4.69 10.63
CA GLY A 15 -0.39 5.14 12.02
C GLY A 15 0.92 5.68 12.60
N VAL A 16 2.04 5.02 12.34
CA VAL A 16 3.38 5.50 12.73
C VAL A 16 3.73 6.82 12.06
N ALA A 17 3.44 6.96 10.76
CA ALA A 17 3.68 8.22 10.04
C ALA A 17 2.83 9.39 10.60
N ALA A 18 1.57 9.11 10.94
CA ALA A 18 0.69 10.07 11.59
C ALA A 18 1.18 10.46 13.00
N ALA A 19 1.70 9.50 13.77
CA ALA A 19 2.23 9.77 15.11
C ALA A 19 3.55 10.57 15.05
N ALA A 20 4.43 10.28 14.09
CA ALA A 20 5.74 10.92 13.98
C ALA A 20 5.68 12.34 13.40
N GLY A 21 4.78 12.60 12.43
CA GLY A 21 4.72 13.88 11.72
C GLY A 21 3.35 14.55 11.71
N GLY A 22 2.39 14.06 12.49
CA GLY A 22 1.02 14.56 12.49
C GLY A 22 0.32 14.32 11.14
N LEU A 23 -0.67 15.19 10.83
CA LEU A 23 -1.42 15.11 9.57
C LEU A 23 -0.52 15.28 8.34
N TRP A 24 0.44 16.20 8.39
CA TRP A 24 1.33 16.47 7.26
C TRP A 24 2.31 15.31 7.02
N GLY A 25 2.88 14.73 8.07
CA GLY A 25 3.72 13.53 7.96
C GLY A 25 2.95 12.34 7.39
N PHE A 26 1.70 12.14 7.82
CA PHE A 26 0.81 11.14 7.26
C PHE A 26 0.55 11.36 5.76
N LEU A 27 0.20 12.59 5.35
CA LEU A 27 -0.08 12.90 3.95
C LEU A 27 1.15 12.68 3.06
N ILE A 28 2.34 13.08 3.52
CA ILE A 28 3.60 12.85 2.81
C ILE A 28 3.87 11.34 2.70
N ALA A 29 3.72 10.58 3.78
CA ALA A 29 3.93 9.14 3.77
C ALA A 29 2.94 8.41 2.86
N LEU A 30 1.66 8.83 2.88
CA LEU A 30 0.63 8.30 2.00
C LEU A 30 0.95 8.60 0.53
N LEU A 31 1.36 9.83 0.22
CA LEU A 31 1.74 10.25 -1.12
C LEU A 31 2.96 9.48 -1.62
N LEU A 32 4.00 9.35 -0.78
CA LEU A 32 5.22 8.63 -1.13
C LEU A 32 4.99 7.13 -1.28
N GLY A 33 4.17 6.54 -0.41
CA GLY A 33 3.75 5.13 -0.50
C GLY A 33 2.94 4.85 -1.77
N ALA A 34 1.98 5.72 -2.10
CA ALA A 34 1.20 5.62 -3.34
C ALA A 34 2.07 5.80 -4.58
N ALA A 35 3.00 6.77 -4.57
CA ALA A 35 3.95 6.98 -5.65
C ALA A 35 4.89 5.78 -5.83
N GLY A 36 5.45 5.25 -4.73
CA GLY A 36 6.29 4.06 -4.75
C GLY A 36 5.55 2.83 -5.27
N TYR A 37 4.30 2.63 -4.84
CA TYR A 37 3.42 1.57 -5.36
C TYR A 37 3.20 1.73 -6.86
N LEU A 38 2.88 2.95 -7.32
CA LEU A 38 2.60 3.22 -8.73
C LEU A 38 3.86 3.03 -9.60
N LEU A 39 5.03 3.49 -9.12
CA LEU A 39 6.30 3.31 -9.81
C LEU A 39 6.74 1.84 -9.84
N GLY A 40 6.51 1.08 -8.78
CA GLY A 40 6.72 -0.37 -8.75
C GLY A 40 5.82 -1.06 -9.78
N ALA A 41 4.52 -0.81 -9.69
CA ALA A 41 3.53 -1.33 -10.62
C ALA A 41 3.84 -0.99 -12.10
N HIS A 42 4.45 0.17 -12.36
CA HIS A 42 4.82 0.57 -13.72
C HIS A 42 6.11 -0.06 -14.21
N ARG A 43 7.13 -0.21 -13.35
CA ARG A 43 8.37 -0.92 -13.70
C ARG A 43 8.15 -2.40 -13.93
N ASP A 44 7.15 -2.93 -13.27
CA ASP A 44 6.94 -4.35 -13.29
C ASP A 44 6.37 -4.86 -14.59
N GLY A 45 5.59 -4.09 -15.38
CA GLY A 45 5.13 -4.40 -16.75
C GLY A 45 4.43 -5.75 -17.01
N GLU A 46 4.44 -6.64 -16.03
CA GLU A 46 4.35 -8.10 -16.09
C GLU A 46 4.04 -8.67 -14.68
N LEU A 47 4.28 -7.92 -13.59
CA LEU A 47 3.75 -8.27 -12.25
C LEU A 47 2.25 -7.96 -12.15
N ASP A 48 1.49 -8.89 -12.72
CA ASP A 48 0.26 -9.46 -12.17
C ASP A 48 -0.59 -8.53 -11.28
N LEU A 49 -1.00 -7.39 -11.84
CA LEU A 49 -2.13 -6.60 -11.33
C LEU A 49 -3.39 -7.48 -11.21
N SER A 50 -3.47 -8.55 -12.01
CA SER A 50 -4.49 -9.60 -11.94
C SER A 50 -4.43 -10.43 -10.66
N ALA A 51 -3.28 -10.73 -10.04
CA ALA A 51 -3.22 -11.41 -8.75
C ALA A 51 -3.64 -10.50 -7.58
N LEU A 52 -3.27 -9.22 -7.62
CA LEU A 52 -3.70 -8.24 -6.62
C LEU A 52 -5.20 -7.91 -6.74
N LEU A 53 -5.79 -7.92 -7.94
CA LEU A 53 -7.23 -7.69 -8.14
C LEU A 53 -8.09 -8.97 -8.06
N ARG A 54 -7.57 -10.16 -8.40
CA ARG A 54 -8.33 -11.44 -8.40
C ARG A 54 -8.49 -12.07 -7.01
N GLY A 55 -7.80 -11.55 -5.99
CA GLY A 55 -8.12 -11.82 -4.59
C GLY A 55 -9.47 -11.24 -4.11
N ARG A 56 -10.16 -10.44 -4.96
CA ARG A 56 -11.52 -9.90 -4.71
C ARG A 56 -12.64 -10.77 -5.29
N GLY A 57 -12.34 -12.02 -5.66
CA GLY A 57 -13.37 -12.97 -6.07
C GLY A 57 -13.03 -14.38 -5.61
N ARG A 58 -13.63 -14.82 -4.51
CA ARG A 58 -14.29 -16.13 -4.35
C ARG A 58 -14.71 -16.33 -2.90
N ASP A 59 -16.03 -16.54 -2.78
CA ASP A 59 -16.84 -17.25 -1.79
C ASP A 59 -16.86 -16.77 -0.33
#